data_AF-A0A2S8PPY7-F1
#
_entry.id   AF-A0A2S8PPY7-F1
#
_cell.length_a   1.000
_cell.length_b   1.000
_cell.length_c   1.000
_cell.angle_alpha   90.00
_cell.angle_beta   90.00
_cell.angle_gamma   90.00
#
_symmetry.space_group_name_H-M   'P 1'
#
loop_
_entity.id
_entity.type
_entity.pdbx_description
1 polymer ?
#
loop_
_entity_poly.entity_id
_entity_poly.type
_entity_poly.pdbx_seq_one_letter_code
_entity_poly.pdbx_strand_id
1 'polypeptide(L)'
;AIDRVIVGTEKRSRVISDREKRIVAYHEAGHTIVGYFLEHADMVHKVTIIPRGRAGGYVIMMPKEDRMLVTKQELLDKVTGLLGGRVSEELFIGEIGTGAYSDFQQATGIVRSMIMEYGMSEKLGPLQFGSTQGQVFLGRDLGHEQNYSDSIAYEIDQEMQRMTNESYERAKELLTKYSKEVHLIANTLLEKETLELDQIKELIEQGYLSEDGPKEGGDGEGSSESGAPVIDNVGDVRVRIQGKDNTSLPTEEIPNDVPSNLSNDPPSDINTDTPGDIPNNNDGTNENPGSGNGGTPPESRS
;
A
#
# COMPACT_ATOMS: atom_id res chain seq x y z
N ALA A 1 -8.90 -17.48 9.38
CA ALA A 1 -10.20 -17.70 8.70
C ALA A 1 -10.69 -16.44 7.98
N ILE A 2 -10.69 -15.29 8.68
CA ILE A 2 -11.14 -13.97 8.19
C ILE A 2 -10.54 -13.60 6.81
N ASP A 3 -9.22 -13.69 6.63
CA ASP A 3 -8.53 -13.41 5.36
C ASP A 3 -9.16 -14.08 4.12
N ARG A 4 -9.67 -15.31 4.27
CA ARG A 4 -10.29 -16.07 3.17
C ARG A 4 -11.63 -15.45 2.75
N VAL A 5 -12.35 -14.83 3.69
CA VAL A 5 -13.62 -14.14 3.43
C VAL A 5 -13.37 -12.80 2.74
N ILE A 6 -12.31 -12.08 3.14
CA ILE A 6 -12.00 -10.74 2.62
C ILE A 6 -11.33 -10.81 1.24
N VAL A 7 -10.24 -11.59 1.08
CA VAL A 7 -9.37 -11.56 -0.12
C VAL A 7 -9.37 -12.90 -0.89
N GLY A 8 -9.90 -13.97 -0.30
CA GLY A 8 -10.08 -15.27 -0.95
C GLY A 8 -8.99 -16.31 -0.65
N THR A 9 -8.89 -17.31 -1.52
CA THR A 9 -7.98 -18.46 -1.31
C THR A 9 -6.52 -18.13 -1.63
N GLU A 10 -5.63 -18.69 -0.82
CA GLU A 10 -4.17 -18.55 -0.92
C GLU A 10 -3.62 -19.39 -2.08
N LYS A 11 -2.66 -18.82 -2.83
CA LYS A 11 -2.08 -19.46 -4.01
C LYS A 11 -0.58 -19.71 -3.86
N ARG A 12 -0.19 -20.54 -2.89
CA ARG A 12 1.21 -20.96 -2.65
C ARG A 12 1.89 -21.62 -3.86
N SER A 13 1.13 -22.13 -4.83
CA SER A 13 1.66 -22.75 -6.05
C SER A 13 1.96 -21.77 -7.19
N ARG A 14 1.63 -20.47 -7.06
CA ARG A 14 1.99 -19.49 -8.07
C ARG A 14 3.46 -19.11 -7.89
N VAL A 15 4.31 -19.59 -8.79
CA VAL A 15 5.69 -19.09 -8.91
C VAL A 15 5.63 -17.61 -9.28
N ILE A 16 6.20 -16.76 -8.44
CA ILE A 16 6.33 -15.31 -8.61
C ILE A 16 7.83 -15.03 -8.72
N SER A 17 8.25 -14.18 -9.67
CA SER A 17 9.65 -13.80 -9.80
C SER A 17 10.08 -12.83 -8.68
N ASP A 18 11.36 -12.82 -8.31
CA ASP A 18 11.88 -11.91 -7.27
C ASP A 18 11.63 -10.42 -7.61
N ARG A 19 11.58 -10.09 -8.91
CA ARG A 19 11.21 -8.76 -9.41
C ARG A 19 9.75 -8.44 -9.10
N GLU A 20 8.81 -9.33 -9.44
CA GLU A 20 7.40 -9.16 -9.11
C GLU A 20 7.18 -9.12 -7.59
N LYS A 21 7.86 -9.99 -6.84
CA LYS A 21 7.81 -10.03 -5.36
C LYS A 21 8.27 -8.69 -4.77
N ARG A 22 9.32 -8.07 -5.33
CA ARG A 22 9.78 -6.71 -4.98
C ARG A 22 8.77 -5.63 -5.32
N ILE A 23 8.19 -5.64 -6.53
CA ILE A 23 7.17 -4.66 -6.93
C ILE A 23 6.00 -4.71 -5.93
N VAL A 24 5.49 -5.91 -5.63
CA VAL A 24 4.41 -6.10 -4.65
C VAL A 24 4.85 -5.61 -3.26
N ALA A 25 6.05 -5.96 -2.77
CA ALA A 25 6.51 -5.51 -1.45
C ALA A 25 6.54 -3.98 -1.31
N TYR A 26 6.98 -3.25 -2.33
CA TYR A 26 6.96 -1.78 -2.34
C TYR A 26 5.54 -1.21 -2.48
N HIS A 27 4.68 -1.86 -3.27
CA HIS A 27 3.27 -1.48 -3.41
C HIS A 27 2.54 -1.58 -2.06
N GLU A 28 2.62 -2.73 -1.38
CA GLU A 28 1.96 -2.94 -0.09
C GLU A 28 2.59 -2.08 1.03
N ALA A 29 3.91 -1.85 0.99
CA ALA A 29 4.58 -0.89 1.90
C ALA A 29 4.08 0.55 1.69
N GLY A 30 3.78 0.93 0.44
CA GLY A 30 3.19 2.22 0.09
C GLY A 30 1.85 2.46 0.77
N HIS A 31 0.93 1.51 0.61
CA HIS A 31 -0.35 1.53 1.34
C HIS A 31 -0.17 1.53 2.86
N THR A 32 0.79 0.75 3.37
CA THR A 32 1.05 0.62 4.81
C THR A 32 1.51 1.94 5.43
N ILE A 33 2.53 2.59 4.85
CA ILE A 33 3.08 3.86 5.36
C ILE A 33 2.06 4.99 5.22
N VAL A 34 1.35 5.08 4.09
CA VAL A 34 0.31 6.11 3.91
C VAL A 34 -0.85 5.89 4.89
N GLY A 35 -1.33 4.66 5.05
CA GLY A 35 -2.38 4.33 6.02
C GLY A 35 -1.98 4.57 7.49
N TYR A 36 -0.68 4.43 7.83
CA TYR A 36 -0.18 4.65 9.19
C TYR A 36 -0.13 6.14 9.57
N PHE A 37 0.37 6.99 8.67
CA PHE A 37 0.62 8.41 8.98
C PHE A 37 -0.54 9.37 8.65
N LEU A 38 -1.58 8.91 7.95
CA LEU A 38 -2.79 9.69 7.74
C LEU A 38 -3.66 9.71 9.01
N GLU A 39 -4.00 10.91 9.48
CA GLU A 39 -4.76 11.14 10.72
C GLU A 39 -6.09 10.38 10.71
N HIS A 40 -6.83 10.47 9.60
CA HIS A 40 -8.18 9.95 9.50
C HIS A 40 -8.28 8.58 8.80
N ALA A 41 -7.16 7.99 8.37
CA ALA A 41 -7.17 6.70 7.70
C ALA A 41 -7.54 5.53 8.62
N ASP A 42 -8.06 4.47 8.00
CA ASP A 42 -8.29 3.16 8.62
C ASP A 42 -6.96 2.59 9.14
N MET A 43 -6.95 2.03 10.35
CA MET A 43 -5.72 1.51 10.96
C MET A 43 -5.24 0.25 10.24
N VAL A 44 -4.02 0.27 9.71
CA VAL A 44 -3.37 -0.92 9.16
C VAL A 44 -3.23 -1.97 10.26
N HIS A 45 -3.76 -3.17 10.06
CA HIS A 45 -3.65 -4.29 11.00
C HIS A 45 -2.69 -5.38 10.53
N LYS A 46 -2.56 -5.55 9.22
CA LYS A 46 -1.66 -6.54 8.61
C LYS A 46 -1.29 -6.13 7.20
N VAL A 47 -0.07 -6.43 6.79
CA VAL A 47 0.37 -6.36 5.39
C VAL A 47 1.00 -7.69 4.99
N THR A 48 0.72 -8.17 3.78
CA THR A 48 1.31 -9.41 3.25
C THR A 48 1.53 -9.34 1.75
N ILE A 49 2.59 -9.98 1.28
CA ILE A 49 2.89 -10.16 -0.15
C ILE A 49 2.55 -11.58 -0.64
N ILE A 50 1.82 -12.37 0.17
CA ILE A 50 1.39 -13.72 -0.19
C ILE A 50 0.13 -13.61 -1.07
N PRO A 51 0.15 -14.15 -2.29
CA PRO A 51 -0.94 -13.98 -3.25
C PRO A 51 -2.24 -14.68 -2.81
N ARG A 52 -3.34 -13.93 -2.79
CA ARG A 52 -4.71 -14.45 -2.57
C ARG A 52 -5.64 -14.06 -3.71
N GLY A 53 -6.46 -14.99 -4.16
CA GLY A 53 -7.48 -14.74 -5.19
C GLY A 53 -6.91 -14.21 -6.50
N ARG A 54 -7.07 -12.90 -6.74
CA ARG A 54 -6.50 -12.14 -7.88
C ARG A 54 -5.39 -11.16 -7.47
N ALA A 55 -5.18 -10.94 -6.17
CA ALA A 55 -4.26 -9.94 -5.65
C ALA A 55 -2.81 -10.47 -5.57
N GLY A 56 -1.84 -9.55 -5.70
CA GLY A 56 -0.41 -9.84 -5.59
C GLY A 56 0.04 -9.98 -4.14
N GLY A 57 -0.23 -8.95 -3.35
CA GLY A 57 -0.28 -8.93 -1.90
C GLY A 57 -1.63 -8.36 -1.44
N TYR A 58 -1.72 -7.94 -0.18
CA TYR A 58 -2.79 -7.07 0.32
C TYR A 58 -2.42 -6.46 1.69
N VAL A 59 -2.95 -5.26 1.95
CA VAL A 59 -3.07 -4.67 3.29
C VAL A 59 -4.47 -4.89 3.84
N ILE A 60 -4.58 -5.33 5.09
CA ILE A 60 -5.83 -5.24 5.87
C ILE A 60 -5.78 -3.95 6.68
N MET A 61 -6.66 -3.02 6.35
CA MET A 61 -6.96 -1.84 7.18
C MET A 61 -8.33 -2.05 7.84
N MET A 62 -8.49 -1.61 9.09
CA MET A 62 -9.79 -1.63 9.79
C MET A 62 -10.13 -0.24 10.35
N PRO A 63 -11.41 0.17 10.34
CA PRO A 63 -11.84 1.42 10.95
C PRO A 63 -11.43 1.51 12.42
N LYS A 64 -11.01 2.71 12.85
CA LYS A 64 -10.69 3.00 14.26
C LYS A 64 -11.94 2.95 15.13
N GLU A 65 -13.10 3.30 14.55
CA GLU A 65 -14.41 3.41 15.20
C GLU A 65 -15.50 3.05 14.18
N ASP A 66 -16.66 2.59 14.64
CA ASP A 66 -17.85 2.44 13.79
C ASP A 66 -18.50 3.83 13.57
N ARG A 67 -18.51 4.31 12.32
CA ARG A 67 -18.90 5.69 11.97
C ARG A 67 -20.06 5.71 10.98
N MET A 68 -21.16 6.33 11.37
CA MET A 68 -22.34 6.54 10.51
C MET A 68 -22.18 7.68 9.48
N LEU A 69 -21.23 8.59 9.71
CA LEU A 69 -20.98 9.77 8.88
C LEU A 69 -19.50 9.86 8.57
N VAL A 70 -19.15 10.30 7.36
CA VAL A 70 -17.78 10.46 6.88
C VAL A 70 -17.60 11.85 6.28
N THR A 71 -16.55 12.55 6.70
CA THR A 71 -16.21 13.91 6.30
C THR A 71 -15.45 13.96 4.97
N LYS A 72 -15.38 15.15 4.35
CA LYS A 72 -14.55 15.40 3.17
C LYS A 72 -13.08 14.99 3.40
N GLN A 73 -12.53 15.26 4.59
CA GLN A 73 -11.13 14.97 4.88
C GLN A 73 -10.86 13.47 5.06
N GLU A 74 -11.77 12.73 5.72
CA GLU A 74 -11.69 11.26 5.79
C GLU A 74 -11.73 10.61 4.41
N LEU A 75 -12.58 11.10 3.49
CA LEU A 75 -12.64 10.58 2.13
C LEU A 75 -11.38 10.89 1.31
N LEU A 76 -10.81 12.11 1.44
CA LEU A 76 -9.53 12.47 0.82
C LEU A 76 -8.36 11.65 1.38
N ASP A 77 -8.31 11.43 2.70
CA ASP A 77 -7.32 10.56 3.33
C ASP A 77 -7.47 9.11 2.81
N LYS A 78 -8.69 8.60 2.67
CA LYS A 78 -8.94 7.26 2.09
C LYS A 78 -8.51 7.16 0.63
N VAL A 79 -8.77 8.18 -0.19
CA VAL A 79 -8.28 8.27 -1.58
C VAL A 79 -6.76 8.31 -1.62
N THR A 80 -6.12 9.09 -0.74
CA THR A 80 -4.66 9.17 -0.59
C THR A 80 -4.07 7.80 -0.24
N GLY A 81 -4.69 7.07 0.70
CA GLY A 81 -4.31 5.70 1.09
C GLY A 81 -4.41 4.68 -0.04
N LEU A 82 -5.44 4.77 -0.88
CA LEU A 82 -5.60 3.93 -2.08
C LEU A 82 -4.55 4.25 -3.15
N LEU A 83 -4.15 5.51 -3.33
CA LEU A 83 -3.12 5.88 -4.30
C LEU A 83 -1.69 5.52 -3.84
N GLY A 84 -1.49 5.29 -2.53
CA GLY A 84 -0.18 5.04 -1.93
C GLY A 84 0.63 3.90 -2.56
N GLY A 85 -0.01 2.77 -2.92
CA GLY A 85 0.69 1.65 -3.57
C GLY A 85 1.26 2.01 -4.93
N ARG A 86 0.49 2.71 -5.77
CA ARG A 86 0.96 3.23 -7.07
C ARG A 86 2.10 4.24 -6.91
N VAL A 87 1.97 5.17 -5.97
CA VAL A 87 2.99 6.23 -5.77
C VAL A 87 4.31 5.62 -5.29
N SER A 88 4.25 4.58 -4.45
CA SER A 88 5.43 3.83 -4.00
C SER A 88 6.15 3.11 -5.15
N GLU A 89 5.41 2.49 -6.09
CA GLU A 89 5.97 1.93 -7.33
C GLU A 89 6.72 3.00 -8.14
N GLU A 90 6.09 4.16 -8.38
CA GLU A 90 6.70 5.27 -9.13
C GLU A 90 8.00 5.76 -8.46
N LEU A 91 7.98 6.02 -7.15
CA LEU A 91 9.09 6.61 -6.41
C LEU A 91 10.28 5.67 -6.23
N PHE A 92 10.04 4.40 -5.90
CA PHE A 92 11.10 3.50 -5.39
C PHE A 92 11.45 2.34 -6.31
N ILE A 93 10.57 1.99 -7.26
CA ILE A 93 10.85 0.98 -8.30
C ILE A 93 11.18 1.66 -9.63
N GLY A 94 10.49 2.76 -9.97
CA GLY A 94 10.57 3.39 -11.29
C GLY A 94 9.85 2.62 -12.40
N GLU A 95 9.07 1.60 -12.05
CA GLU A 95 8.24 0.81 -12.97
C GLU A 95 6.80 0.77 -12.45
N ILE A 96 5.84 1.03 -13.33
CA ILE A 96 4.42 1.17 -12.99
C ILE A 96 3.67 -0.10 -13.40
N GLY A 97 3.14 -0.85 -12.42
CA GLY A 97 2.48 -2.14 -12.65
C GLY A 97 0.98 -2.05 -12.98
N THR A 98 0.35 -3.18 -13.27
CA THR A 98 -1.12 -3.28 -13.38
C THR A 98 -1.82 -3.58 -12.04
N GLY A 99 -1.07 -3.68 -10.94
CA GLY A 99 -1.59 -4.06 -9.61
C GLY A 99 -2.64 -3.08 -9.07
N ALA A 100 -2.36 -1.77 -9.19
CA ALA A 100 -3.18 -0.67 -8.65
C ALA A 100 -4.60 -0.50 -9.27
N TYR A 101 -5.06 -1.42 -10.12
CA TYR A 101 -6.35 -1.32 -10.80
C TYR A 101 -7.52 -1.19 -9.82
N SER A 102 -7.53 -2.01 -8.75
CA SER A 102 -8.61 -2.01 -7.76
C SER A 102 -8.63 -0.71 -6.95
N ASP A 103 -7.46 -0.13 -6.73
CA ASP A 103 -7.29 1.06 -5.90
C ASP A 103 -7.70 2.31 -6.67
N PHE A 104 -7.33 2.41 -7.95
CA PHE A 104 -7.88 3.42 -8.86
C PHE A 104 -9.40 3.32 -9.00
N GLN A 105 -9.96 2.10 -9.13
CA GLN A 105 -11.41 1.92 -9.25
C GLN A 105 -12.13 2.45 -8.00
N GLN A 106 -11.63 2.14 -6.81
CA GLN A 106 -12.18 2.61 -5.53
C GLN A 106 -11.98 4.11 -5.33
N ALA A 107 -10.76 4.63 -5.57
CA ALA A 107 -10.44 6.05 -5.45
C ALA A 107 -11.30 6.91 -6.38
N THR A 108 -11.41 6.51 -7.65
CA THR A 108 -12.27 7.18 -8.65
C THR A 108 -13.74 7.15 -8.24
N GLY A 109 -14.21 6.03 -7.67
CA GLY A 109 -15.57 5.91 -7.14
C GLY A 109 -15.83 6.87 -5.98
N ILE A 110 -14.93 6.92 -4.99
CA ILE A 110 -15.04 7.84 -3.84
C ILE A 110 -15.05 9.30 -4.31
N VAL A 111 -14.09 9.71 -5.14
CA VAL A 111 -14.01 11.09 -5.64
C VAL A 111 -15.25 11.45 -6.47
N ARG A 112 -15.78 10.52 -7.27
CA ARG A 112 -17.05 10.71 -8.00
C ARG A 112 -18.21 10.95 -7.05
N SER A 113 -18.41 10.12 -6.01
CA SER A 113 -19.49 10.30 -5.04
C SER A 113 -19.32 11.57 -4.18
N MET A 114 -18.09 11.96 -3.82
CA MET A 114 -17.81 13.23 -3.17
C MET A 114 -18.36 14.43 -3.96
N ILE A 115 -18.18 14.42 -5.28
CA ILE A 115 -18.61 15.51 -6.16
C ILE A 115 -20.09 15.38 -6.52
N MET A 116 -20.54 14.20 -6.95
CA MET A 116 -21.87 13.98 -7.52
C MET A 116 -22.96 13.76 -6.46
N GLU A 117 -22.65 13.11 -5.34
CA GLU A 117 -23.64 12.71 -4.34
C GLU A 117 -23.60 13.59 -3.08
N TYR A 118 -22.40 13.97 -2.64
CA TYR A 118 -22.19 14.64 -1.35
C TYR A 118 -21.93 16.15 -1.45
N GLY A 119 -21.84 16.71 -2.66
CA GLY A 119 -21.67 18.15 -2.87
C GLY A 119 -20.36 18.73 -2.28
N MET A 120 -19.29 17.94 -2.23
CA MET A 120 -18.00 18.30 -1.60
C MET A 120 -17.05 19.07 -2.53
N SER A 121 -17.47 19.38 -3.76
CA SER A 121 -16.77 20.30 -4.67
C SER A 121 -17.06 21.75 -4.29
N GLU A 122 -16.00 22.54 -4.09
CA GLU A 122 -16.12 23.98 -3.84
C GLU A 122 -16.52 24.76 -5.10
N LYS A 123 -16.23 24.22 -6.29
CA LYS A 123 -16.55 24.85 -7.58
C LYS A 123 -18.01 24.62 -7.97
N LEU A 124 -18.49 23.37 -7.86
CA LEU A 124 -19.87 22.99 -8.21
C LEU A 124 -20.86 23.26 -7.07
N GLY A 125 -20.35 23.40 -5.83
CA GLY A 125 -21.15 23.67 -4.65
C GLY A 125 -21.93 22.46 -4.12
N PRO A 126 -22.81 22.69 -3.12
CA PRO A 126 -23.56 21.65 -2.43
C PRO A 126 -24.78 21.17 -3.24
N LEU A 127 -24.54 20.65 -4.44
CA LEU A 127 -25.55 20.13 -5.36
C LEU A 127 -25.38 18.62 -5.57
N GLN A 128 -26.50 17.92 -5.84
CA GLN A 128 -26.50 16.50 -6.20
C GLN A 128 -26.74 16.33 -7.71
N PHE A 129 -25.89 15.54 -8.34
CA PHE A 129 -25.88 15.22 -9.77
C PHE A 129 -26.18 13.72 -9.97
N GLY A 130 -26.83 13.36 -11.09
CA GLY A 130 -27.18 11.97 -11.42
C GLY A 130 -28.36 11.37 -10.64
N SER A 131 -29.08 12.17 -9.84
CA SER A 131 -30.20 11.71 -9.00
C SER A 131 -31.33 11.09 -9.83
N THR A 132 -31.45 9.76 -9.76
CA THR A 132 -32.51 9.00 -10.47
C THR A 132 -33.79 9.00 -9.63
N GLN A 133 -34.62 10.03 -9.80
CA GLN A 133 -36.02 9.94 -9.37
C GLN A 133 -36.81 9.09 -10.36
N GLY A 134 -37.05 7.82 -10.01
CA GLY A 134 -37.99 6.98 -10.75
C GLY A 134 -37.81 5.49 -10.45
N GLN A 135 -38.89 4.81 -10.08
CA GLN A 135 -38.89 3.35 -9.92
C GLN A 135 -38.49 2.67 -11.24
N VAL A 136 -37.64 1.66 -11.16
CA VAL A 136 -37.31 0.77 -12.28
C VAL A 136 -38.52 -0.12 -12.57
N PHE A 137 -39.50 0.42 -13.32
CA PHE A 137 -40.63 -0.37 -13.78
C PHE A 137 -40.20 -1.33 -14.89
N LEU A 138 -40.72 -2.55 -14.82
CA LEU A 138 -40.18 -3.72 -15.51
C LEU A 138 -40.17 -3.57 -17.05
N GLY A 139 -38.98 -3.63 -17.67
CA GLY A 139 -38.85 -4.00 -19.09
C GLY A 139 -38.46 -2.91 -20.08
N ARG A 140 -37.61 -1.93 -19.72
CA ARG A 140 -36.95 -1.10 -20.72
C ARG A 140 -35.56 -0.60 -20.31
N ASP A 141 -34.55 -0.97 -21.10
CA ASP A 141 -33.30 -0.24 -21.17
C ASP A 141 -33.61 1.20 -21.64
N LEU A 142 -33.47 2.16 -20.72
CA LEU A 142 -33.50 3.59 -20.98
C LEU A 142 -32.34 4.18 -20.20
N GLY A 143 -31.41 4.83 -20.92
CA GLY A 143 -30.18 5.34 -20.32
C GLY A 143 -30.46 6.35 -19.21
N HIS A 144 -29.54 6.44 -18.25
CA HIS A 144 -29.51 7.56 -17.31
C HIS A 144 -29.43 8.87 -18.11
N GLU A 145 -30.54 9.60 -18.20
CA GLU A 145 -30.49 11.01 -18.59
C GLU A 145 -29.71 11.75 -17.49
N GLN A 146 -28.57 12.32 -17.87
CA GLN A 146 -27.81 13.19 -16.98
C GLN A 146 -28.67 14.41 -16.69
N ASN A 147 -28.98 14.67 -15.41
CA ASN A 147 -29.74 15.85 -14.98
C ASN A 147 -28.90 17.14 -14.98
N TYR A 148 -27.84 17.19 -15.79
CA TYR A 148 -26.87 18.27 -15.92
C TYR A 148 -26.35 18.36 -17.36
N SER A 149 -25.90 19.55 -17.75
CA SER A 149 -25.37 19.80 -19.10
C SER A 149 -23.96 19.25 -19.30
N ASP A 150 -23.55 19.09 -20.56
CA ASP A 150 -22.18 18.70 -20.94
C ASP A 150 -21.11 19.62 -20.32
N SER A 151 -21.43 20.91 -20.13
CA SER A 151 -20.55 21.86 -19.45
C SER A 151 -20.32 21.46 -17.98
N ILE A 152 -21.36 21.05 -17.26
CA ILE A 152 -21.26 20.56 -15.88
C ILE A 152 -20.58 19.18 -15.85
N ALA A 153 -20.83 18.31 -16.83
CA ALA A 153 -20.12 17.03 -16.96
C ALA A 153 -18.60 17.24 -17.05
N TYR A 154 -18.17 18.16 -17.92
CA TYR A 154 -16.78 18.57 -18.05
C TYR A 154 -16.21 19.15 -16.75
N GLU A 155 -17.00 19.96 -16.02
CA GLU A 155 -16.57 20.48 -14.72
C GLU A 155 -16.43 19.38 -13.66
N ILE A 156 -17.33 18.38 -13.63
CA ILE A 156 -17.21 17.20 -12.75
C ILE A 156 -15.90 16.45 -13.05
N ASP A 157 -15.57 16.20 -14.32
CA ASP A 157 -14.33 15.52 -14.69
C ASP A 157 -13.08 16.32 -14.29
N GLN A 158 -13.10 17.66 -14.41
CA GLN A 158 -12.02 18.53 -13.95
C GLN A 158 -11.87 18.53 -12.42
N GLU A 159 -12.98 18.56 -11.68
CA GLU A 159 -12.98 18.42 -10.21
C GLU A 159 -12.43 17.06 -9.78
N MET A 160 -12.84 15.98 -10.45
CA MET A 160 -12.34 14.62 -10.21
C MET A 160 -10.84 14.52 -10.42
N GLN A 161 -10.34 15.05 -11.55
CA GLN A 161 -8.91 15.08 -11.84
C GLN A 161 -8.13 15.88 -10.79
N ARG A 162 -8.64 17.05 -10.37
CA ARG A 162 -7.95 17.86 -9.35
C ARG A 162 -7.86 17.13 -8.01
N MET A 163 -8.98 16.65 -7.45
CA MET A 163 -8.98 15.97 -6.14
C MET A 163 -8.11 14.69 -6.14
N THR A 164 -8.10 13.96 -7.27
CA THR A 164 -7.25 12.77 -7.43
C THR A 164 -5.77 13.14 -7.47
N ASN A 165 -5.40 14.19 -8.21
CA ASN A 165 -4.02 14.67 -8.29
C ASN A 165 -3.53 15.25 -6.95
N GLU A 166 -4.35 16.05 -6.25
CA GLU A 166 -4.05 16.56 -4.90
C GLU A 166 -3.77 15.40 -3.92
N SER A 167 -4.57 14.33 -3.98
CA SER A 167 -4.36 13.12 -3.18
C SER A 167 -3.11 12.35 -3.59
N TYR A 168 -2.79 12.31 -4.88
CA TYR A 168 -1.58 11.66 -5.41
C TYR A 168 -0.30 12.37 -4.95
N GLU A 169 -0.25 13.70 -5.08
CA GLU A 169 0.89 14.50 -4.62
C GLU A 169 1.02 14.45 -3.10
N ARG A 170 -0.08 14.47 -2.33
CA ARG A 170 -0.02 14.26 -0.87
C ARG A 170 0.57 12.89 -0.48
N ALA A 171 0.20 11.82 -1.19
CA ALA A 171 0.81 10.52 -0.99
C ALA A 171 2.31 10.54 -1.36
N LYS A 172 2.69 11.27 -2.41
CA LYS A 172 4.08 11.41 -2.88
C LYS A 172 4.97 12.17 -1.91
N GLU A 173 4.50 13.30 -1.37
CA GLU A 173 5.15 14.04 -0.30
C GLU A 173 5.36 13.16 0.94
N LEU A 174 4.32 12.45 1.36
CA LEU A 174 4.34 11.62 2.57
C LEU A 174 5.26 10.40 2.43
N LEU A 175 5.22 9.69 1.29
CA LEU A 175 6.11 8.57 1.00
C LEU A 175 7.57 9.03 0.83
N THR A 176 7.81 10.20 0.24
CA THR A 176 9.16 10.78 0.15
C THR A 176 9.71 11.10 1.54
N LYS A 177 8.88 11.72 2.39
CA LYS A 177 9.23 12.07 3.79
C LYS A 177 9.58 10.84 4.63
N TYR A 178 8.82 9.75 4.49
CA TYR A 178 9.01 8.48 5.21
C TYR A 178 9.64 7.38 4.35
N SER A 179 10.53 7.77 3.44
CA SER A 179 11.15 6.85 2.47
C SER A 179 11.98 5.74 3.13
N LYS A 180 12.62 6.02 4.28
CA LYS A 180 13.38 5.02 5.04
C LYS A 180 12.47 3.92 5.57
N GLU A 181 11.32 4.31 6.09
CA GLU A 181 10.29 3.44 6.67
C GLU A 181 9.62 2.60 5.56
N VAL A 182 9.38 3.17 4.37
CA VAL A 182 8.95 2.42 3.18
C VAL A 182 9.97 1.35 2.80
N HIS A 183 11.25 1.71 2.64
CA HIS A 183 12.31 0.75 2.31
C HIS A 183 12.44 -0.35 3.37
N LEU A 184 12.35 0.01 4.65
CA LEU A 184 12.41 -0.91 5.77
C LEU A 184 11.27 -1.94 5.71
N ILE A 185 10.01 -1.49 5.66
CA ILE A 185 8.84 -2.39 5.55
C ILE A 185 8.92 -3.26 4.30
N ALA A 186 9.27 -2.69 3.14
CA ALA A 186 9.35 -3.44 1.89
C ALA A 186 10.44 -4.53 1.94
N ASN A 187 11.61 -4.24 2.52
CA ASN A 187 12.68 -5.22 2.66
C ASN A 187 12.30 -6.32 3.67
N THR A 188 11.72 -5.98 4.82
CA THR A 188 11.24 -6.98 5.78
C THR A 188 10.10 -7.82 5.20
N LEU A 189 9.23 -7.26 4.37
CA LEU A 189 8.21 -8.04 3.64
C LEU A 189 8.83 -9.06 2.68
N LEU A 190 9.96 -8.76 2.03
CA LEU A 190 10.65 -9.73 1.17
C LEU A 190 11.18 -10.93 1.97
N GLU A 191 11.60 -10.70 3.21
CA GLU A 191 12.13 -11.73 4.14
C GLU A 191 11.04 -12.53 4.85
N LYS A 192 10.04 -11.85 5.45
CA LYS A 192 9.03 -12.47 6.33
C LYS A 192 7.67 -12.73 5.64
N GLU A 193 7.48 -12.19 4.44
CA GLU A 193 6.26 -12.27 3.59
C GLU A 193 4.97 -11.67 4.19
N THR A 194 4.87 -11.50 5.50
CA THR A 194 3.73 -10.93 6.23
C THR A 194 4.23 -10.19 7.46
N LEU A 195 3.58 -9.07 7.79
CA LEU A 195 3.79 -8.30 9.02
C LEU A 195 2.44 -7.98 9.66
N GLU A 196 2.33 -8.21 10.96
CA GLU A 196 1.16 -7.85 11.78
C GLU A 196 1.34 -6.46 12.44
N LEU A 197 0.25 -5.86 12.94
CA LEU A 197 0.19 -4.51 13.52
C LEU A 197 1.39 -4.12 14.40
N ASP A 198 1.74 -4.95 15.38
CA ASP A 198 2.79 -4.62 16.34
C ASP A 198 4.18 -4.60 15.69
N GLN A 199 4.41 -5.48 14.70
CA GLN A 199 5.63 -5.51 13.90
C GLN A 199 5.74 -4.28 12.98
N ILE A 200 4.62 -3.84 12.41
CA ILE A 200 4.55 -2.63 11.59
C ILE A 200 4.87 -1.40 12.44
N LYS A 201 4.27 -1.28 13.64
CA LYS A 201 4.58 -0.22 14.61
C LYS A 201 6.05 -0.21 15.02
N GLU A 202 6.59 -1.38 15.37
CA GLU A 202 8.00 -1.50 15.79
C GLU A 202 8.96 -1.02 14.70
N LEU A 203 8.74 -1.44 13.45
CA LEU A 203 9.52 -0.99 12.30
C LEU A 203 9.42 0.53 12.07
N ILE A 204 8.23 1.11 12.18
CA ILE A 204 8.03 2.55 11.93
C ILE A 204 8.57 3.42 13.07
N GLU A 205 8.42 2.99 14.32
CA GLU A 205 8.75 3.80 15.50
C GLU A 205 10.17 3.57 16.03
N GLN A 206 10.70 2.35 15.89
CA GLN A 206 12.04 1.96 16.39
C GLN A 206 13.07 1.74 15.27
N GLY A 207 12.62 1.50 14.03
CA GLY A 207 13.48 1.30 12.87
C GLY A 207 14.08 -0.11 12.73
N TYR A 208 13.67 -1.05 13.59
CA TYR A 208 14.07 -2.47 13.55
C TYR A 208 12.97 -3.36 14.15
N LEU A 209 13.10 -4.68 13.97
CA LEU A 209 12.30 -5.68 14.69
C LEU A 209 13.14 -6.32 15.77
N SER A 210 12.63 -6.38 17.00
CA SER A 210 13.23 -7.19 18.05
C SER A 210 13.07 -8.69 17.71
N GLU A 211 14.03 -9.51 18.13
CA GLU A 211 13.94 -10.97 17.95
C GLU A 211 12.93 -11.63 18.92
N ASP A 212 12.53 -10.91 19.97
CA ASP A 212 11.42 -11.29 20.84
C ASP A 212 10.10 -11.16 20.07
N GLY A 213 9.52 -12.30 19.68
CA GLY A 213 8.24 -12.37 18.97
C GLY A 213 7.05 -11.80 19.76
N PRO A 214 5.84 -11.80 19.16
CA PRO A 214 4.66 -11.15 19.74
C PRO A 214 4.43 -11.61 21.19
N LYS A 215 4.44 -10.65 22.12
CA LYS A 215 4.08 -10.91 23.52
C LYS A 215 2.58 -11.15 23.57
N GLU A 216 2.19 -12.43 23.59
CA GLU A 216 0.81 -12.82 23.89
C GLU A 216 0.35 -12.12 25.17
N GLY A 217 -0.88 -11.59 25.15
CA GLY A 217 -1.38 -10.71 26.19
C GLY A 217 -1.37 -11.38 27.56
N GLY A 218 -0.61 -10.79 28.49
CA GLY A 218 -0.74 -11.13 29.91
C GLY A 218 -2.05 -10.54 30.44
N ASP A 219 -3.02 -11.41 30.72
CA ASP A 219 -4.26 -11.02 31.40
C ASP A 219 -3.92 -10.33 32.73
N GLY A 220 -4.35 -9.07 32.85
CA GLY A 220 -4.15 -8.29 34.06
C GLY A 220 -5.12 -8.71 35.16
N GLU A 221 -4.75 -9.72 35.95
CA GLU A 221 -5.43 -9.97 37.23
C GLU A 221 -5.18 -8.80 38.18
N GLY A 222 -6.20 -7.96 38.36
CA GLY A 222 -6.17 -6.81 39.25
C GLY A 222 -6.07 -7.24 40.72
N SER A 223 -4.96 -6.89 41.36
CA SER A 223 -4.77 -7.03 42.80
C SER A 223 -5.80 -6.22 43.57
N SER A 224 -6.75 -6.90 44.23
CA SER A 224 -7.65 -6.30 45.22
C SER A 224 -7.07 -6.42 46.62
N GLU A 225 -7.04 -5.32 47.37
CA GLU A 225 -6.54 -5.29 48.75
C GLU A 225 -7.41 -6.14 49.71
N SER A 226 -6.77 -6.85 50.65
CA SER A 226 -7.28 -6.97 52.02
C SER A 226 -6.25 -7.57 52.98
N GLY A 227 -6.05 -6.90 54.12
CA GLY A 227 -5.77 -7.54 55.41
C GLY A 227 -4.42 -8.24 55.62
N ALA A 228 -3.47 -7.54 56.25
CA ALA A 228 -2.42 -8.20 57.03
C ALA A 228 -3.02 -9.02 58.19
N PRO A 229 -2.26 -9.98 58.76
CA PRO A 229 -1.50 -9.58 59.93
C PRO A 229 -0.02 -10.00 59.91
N VAL A 230 0.77 -9.22 60.64
CA VAL A 230 2.20 -9.41 60.92
C VAL A 230 2.41 -10.57 61.90
N ILE A 231 3.34 -11.48 61.61
CA ILE A 231 4.20 -12.10 62.63
C ILE A 231 5.63 -12.17 62.08
N ASP A 232 6.55 -11.51 62.76
CA ASP A 232 8.00 -11.57 62.54
C ASP A 232 8.60 -12.75 63.32
N ASN A 233 9.60 -13.43 62.76
CA ASN A 233 10.48 -14.33 63.52
C ASN A 233 11.79 -14.61 62.76
N VAL A 234 12.89 -14.13 63.34
CA VAL A 234 14.27 -14.40 62.95
C VAL A 234 14.73 -15.74 63.54
N GLY A 235 15.42 -16.59 62.77
CA GLY A 235 16.11 -17.76 63.36
C GLY A 235 16.59 -18.82 62.37
N ASP A 236 17.86 -19.22 62.52
CA ASP A 236 18.58 -20.29 61.83
C ASP A 236 17.83 -21.63 61.62
N VAL A 237 18.15 -22.34 60.52
CA VAL A 237 18.92 -23.61 60.53
C VAL A 237 19.11 -24.16 59.10
N ARG A 238 20.32 -24.70 58.82
CA ARG A 238 20.65 -25.42 57.59
C ARG A 238 20.23 -26.88 57.66
N VAL A 239 19.75 -27.46 56.55
CA VAL A 239 19.89 -28.91 56.29
C VAL A 239 20.40 -29.14 54.86
N ARG A 240 21.55 -29.80 54.75
CA ARG A 240 22.14 -30.31 53.51
C ARG A 240 21.92 -31.82 53.48
N ILE A 241 21.34 -32.37 52.42
CA ILE A 241 21.29 -33.81 52.19
C ILE A 241 22.00 -34.12 50.86
N GLN A 242 23.02 -34.97 50.91
CA GLN A 242 23.64 -35.62 49.76
C GLN A 242 23.52 -37.14 49.93
N GLY A 243 23.06 -37.83 48.89
CA GLY A 243 23.62 -39.08 48.40
C GLY A 243 23.84 -38.88 46.89
N LYS A 244 24.99 -39.21 46.26
CA LYS A 244 25.80 -40.45 46.27
C LYS A 244 24.97 -41.67 45.89
N ASP A 245 25.34 -42.52 44.92
CA ASP A 245 26.42 -42.54 43.89
C ASP A 245 25.80 -43.19 42.61
N ASN A 246 26.40 -43.34 41.40
CA ASN A 246 27.80 -43.23 40.93
C ASN A 246 27.89 -43.06 39.38
N THR A 247 29.11 -42.79 38.86
CA THR A 247 29.77 -43.22 37.56
C THR A 247 28.96 -43.65 36.30
N SER A 248 29.36 -43.37 35.04
CA SER A 248 30.61 -42.77 34.49
C SER A 248 30.54 -42.49 32.97
N LEU A 249 31.20 -41.43 32.50
CA LEU A 249 31.68 -41.19 31.11
C LEU A 249 33.10 -41.83 30.94
N PRO A 250 33.65 -42.11 29.72
CA PRO A 250 34.17 -41.14 28.71
C PRO A 250 33.70 -41.41 27.25
N THR A 251 33.65 -40.49 26.26
CA THR A 251 34.61 -39.55 25.60
C THR A 251 35.23 -40.13 24.30
N GLU A 252 35.70 -39.25 23.40
CA GLU A 252 36.46 -39.47 22.14
C GLU A 252 35.64 -39.69 20.84
N GLU A 253 35.98 -39.15 19.67
CA GLU A 253 36.94 -38.07 19.29
C GLU A 253 36.57 -37.48 17.89
N ILE A 254 37.15 -36.32 17.52
CA ILE A 254 37.06 -35.73 16.16
C ILE A 254 38.37 -36.01 15.42
N PRO A 255 38.32 -36.39 14.12
CA PRO A 255 39.32 -35.87 13.17
C PRO A 255 38.72 -35.08 12.00
N ASN A 256 39.38 -33.98 11.64
CA ASN A 256 39.23 -33.30 10.34
C ASN A 256 39.80 -34.17 9.21
N ASP A 257 39.29 -34.01 7.99
CA ASP A 257 40.13 -34.14 6.80
C ASP A 257 39.59 -33.35 5.59
N VAL A 258 40.46 -32.55 4.97
CA VAL A 258 40.29 -31.91 3.65
C VAL A 258 41.68 -31.83 3.01
N PRO A 259 41.85 -32.33 1.78
CA PRO A 259 42.59 -31.50 0.81
C PRO A 259 42.08 -31.57 -0.65
N SER A 260 41.85 -30.38 -1.21
CA SER A 260 42.21 -29.91 -2.58
C SER A 260 42.09 -30.80 -3.84
N ASN A 261 41.33 -30.30 -4.83
CA ASN A 261 41.80 -30.01 -6.21
C ASN A 261 40.84 -28.94 -6.79
N LEU A 262 41.24 -27.74 -7.23
CA LEU A 262 42.18 -27.31 -8.29
C LEU A 262 41.73 -27.64 -9.72
N SER A 263 41.10 -26.64 -10.36
CA SER A 263 41.35 -26.28 -11.76
C SER A 263 40.89 -24.82 -12.01
N ASN A 264 41.85 -23.89 -12.05
CA ASN A 264 41.70 -22.65 -12.81
C ASN A 264 42.00 -22.93 -14.29
N ASP A 265 41.31 -22.28 -15.22
CA ASP A 265 41.92 -21.29 -16.12
C ASP A 265 40.90 -20.72 -17.14
N PRO A 266 40.92 -19.40 -17.43
CA PRO A 266 40.39 -18.78 -18.64
C PRO A 266 41.49 -18.72 -19.73
N PRO A 267 41.20 -18.43 -21.02
CA PRO A 267 41.18 -17.02 -21.46
C PRO A 267 40.32 -16.65 -22.72
N SER A 268 40.23 -15.33 -22.92
CA SER A 268 40.08 -14.50 -24.15
C SER A 268 39.53 -15.05 -25.48
N ASP A 269 38.66 -14.27 -26.13
CA ASP A 269 39.02 -13.35 -27.25
C ASP A 269 37.81 -12.42 -27.55
N ILE A 270 37.95 -11.10 -27.45
CA ILE A 270 38.37 -10.15 -28.51
C ILE A 270 37.46 -10.21 -29.76
N ASN A 271 36.61 -9.20 -29.90
CA ASN A 271 36.56 -8.45 -31.16
C ASN A 271 36.13 -7.00 -30.92
N THR A 272 36.96 -6.09 -31.42
CA THR A 272 36.73 -4.64 -31.50
C THR A 272 36.03 -4.31 -32.81
N ASP A 273 35.12 -3.33 -32.80
CA ASP A 273 35.19 -2.24 -33.78
C ASP A 273 34.25 -1.07 -33.44
N THR A 274 34.79 0.13 -33.67
CA THR A 274 34.17 1.46 -33.66
C THR A 274 34.90 2.30 -34.71
N PRO A 275 34.45 3.51 -35.09
CA PRO A 275 33.09 4.06 -35.12
C PRO A 275 32.69 4.53 -36.54
N GLY A 276 31.41 4.86 -36.76
CA GLY A 276 30.92 5.47 -38.01
C GLY A 276 30.35 6.87 -37.78
N ASP A 277 30.99 7.89 -38.34
CA ASP A 277 30.78 9.32 -38.05
C ASP A 277 30.08 10.06 -39.23
N ILE A 278 29.23 11.06 -38.93
CA ILE A 278 29.05 12.34 -39.70
C ILE A 278 28.34 12.26 -41.10
N PRO A 279 27.59 13.28 -41.63
CA PRO A 279 26.85 14.42 -41.01
C PRO A 279 25.44 14.79 -41.61
N ASN A 280 24.73 15.66 -40.88
CA ASN A 280 24.03 16.92 -41.29
C ASN A 280 23.33 17.12 -42.66
N ASN A 281 22.05 17.52 -42.62
CA ASN A 281 21.39 18.71 -43.26
C ASN A 281 19.86 18.48 -43.23
N ASN A 282 19.01 19.31 -42.61
CA ASN A 282 18.78 20.75 -42.66
C ASN A 282 17.94 21.23 -43.87
N ASP A 283 16.94 22.05 -43.52
CA ASP A 283 16.06 22.89 -44.32
C ASP A 283 15.00 22.26 -45.25
N GLY A 284 13.86 22.95 -45.35
CA GLY A 284 12.66 22.42 -46.01
C GLY A 284 11.35 23.16 -45.69
N THR A 285 11.39 24.49 -45.62
CA THR A 285 10.17 25.33 -45.57
C THR A 285 9.24 25.03 -46.75
N ASN A 286 7.92 24.94 -46.51
CA ASN A 286 6.97 25.45 -47.50
C ASN A 286 5.72 26.02 -46.84
N GLU A 287 5.46 27.29 -47.12
CA GLU A 287 4.23 27.98 -46.78
C GLU A 287 3.14 27.60 -47.79
N ASN A 288 1.87 27.65 -47.39
CA ASN A 288 0.84 28.17 -48.30
C ASN A 288 -0.37 28.74 -47.54
N PRO A 289 -0.63 30.06 -47.62
CA PRO A 289 -1.81 30.69 -47.06
C PRO A 289 -2.95 30.87 -48.09
N GLY A 290 -4.19 30.74 -47.65
CA GLY A 290 -5.40 31.15 -48.37
C GLY A 290 -6.60 31.10 -47.42
N SER A 291 -7.20 32.24 -47.03
CA SER A 291 -8.23 32.97 -47.77
C SER A 291 -9.48 32.10 -48.07
N GLY A 292 -10.69 32.44 -47.61
CA GLY A 292 -11.18 33.64 -46.92
C GLY A 292 -12.71 33.75 -47.06
N ASN A 293 -13.33 34.71 -46.35
CA ASN A 293 -14.79 34.94 -46.19
C ASN A 293 -15.56 33.82 -45.44
N GLY A 294 -16.51 34.09 -44.55
CA GLY A 294 -17.07 35.38 -44.09
C GLY A 294 -18.58 35.47 -44.33
N GLY A 295 -19.39 35.61 -43.27
CA GLY A 295 -20.83 35.84 -43.42
C GLY A 295 -21.72 35.41 -42.24
N THR A 296 -21.91 36.32 -41.28
CA THR A 296 -23.07 36.39 -40.36
C THR A 296 -23.35 37.86 -40.03
N PRO A 297 -24.56 38.25 -39.60
CA PRO A 297 -25.90 37.72 -39.87
C PRO A 297 -26.78 38.79 -40.60
N PRO A 298 -28.12 38.68 -40.61
CA PRO A 298 -28.87 39.49 -39.63
C PRO A 298 -30.11 38.79 -39.03
N GLU A 299 -30.82 39.52 -38.18
CA GLU A 299 -31.82 39.03 -37.22
C GLU A 299 -33.28 38.98 -37.72
N SER A 300 -34.09 38.25 -36.95
CA SER A 300 -35.41 38.66 -36.42
C SER A 300 -36.72 38.25 -37.14
N ARG A 301 -37.68 37.86 -36.28
CA ARG A 301 -39.14 37.72 -36.47
C ARG A 301 -39.58 36.53 -37.35
N SER A 302 -40.63 35.77 -37.00
CA SER A 302 -41.67 35.95 -35.96
C SER A 302 -41.95 34.64 -35.20
#